data_AF-A0A2T9Z5E9-F1
#
_entry.id   AF-A0A2T9Z5E9-F1
#
_cell.length_a   1.000
_cell.length_b   1.000
_cell.length_c   1.000
_cell.angle_alpha   90.00
_cell.angle_beta   90.00
_cell.angle_gamma   90.00
#
_symmetry.space_group_name_H-M   'P 1'
#
loop_
_entity.id
_entity.type
_entity.pdbx_description
1 polymer ?
#
loop_
_entity_poly.entity_id
_entity_poly.type
_entity_poly.pdbx_seq_one_letter_code
_entity_poly.pdbx_strand_id
1 'polypeptide(L)'
;MMELSQDTKAEQLNEILYPKVQAVHLVMYHLKVSSPETKYFKWREHICSTFDQYWDYLIPEKIRTATWHNTVAGCISTHNALFKSGFEETGQTGFWTLRTLAKPSPSGFKCKYIDFFPWLIHTLDH
;
A
#
# COMPACT_ATOMS: atom_id res chain seq x y z
N MET A 1 14.24 16.96 32.37
CA MET A 1 14.29 16.02 31.22
C MET A 1 12.95 15.31 31.22
N MET A 2 12.02 15.69 30.34
CA MET A 2 10.68 15.08 30.31
C MET A 2 10.78 13.76 29.55
N GLU A 3 10.59 12.64 30.25
CA GLU A 3 10.35 11.35 29.61
C GLU A 3 9.02 11.43 28.86
N LEU A 4 9.08 11.46 27.54
CA LEU A 4 7.90 11.40 26.68
C LEU A 4 7.28 10.00 26.82
N SER A 5 6.04 9.97 27.33
CA SER A 5 5.24 8.76 27.55
C SER A 5 5.14 7.90 26.29
N GLN A 6 5.30 6.58 26.44
CA GLN A 6 5.33 5.62 25.33
C GLN A 6 4.03 5.60 24.51
N ASP A 7 2.93 6.07 25.09
CA ASP A 7 1.61 6.21 24.48
C ASP A 7 1.59 7.17 23.28
N THR A 8 2.31 8.30 23.37
CA THR A 8 2.32 9.32 22.31
C THR A 8 3.07 8.86 21.06
N LYS A 9 4.04 7.94 21.22
CA LYS A 9 4.72 7.32 20.09
C LYS A 9 3.80 6.34 19.38
N ALA A 10 3.04 5.52 20.11
CA ALA A 10 2.15 4.53 19.51
C ALA A 10 1.00 5.20 18.71
N GLU A 11 0.44 6.29 19.21
CA GLU A 11 -0.62 7.04 18.53
C GLU A 11 -0.12 7.72 17.24
N GLN A 12 1.03 8.40 17.29
CA GLN A 12 1.67 8.96 16.09
C GLN A 12 2.15 7.89 15.11
N LEU A 13 2.61 6.73 15.61
CA LEU A 13 2.97 5.60 14.78
C LEU A 13 1.73 5.03 14.08
N ASN A 14 0.59 4.93 14.75
CA ASN A 14 -0.66 4.48 14.13
C ASN A 14 -1.13 5.47 13.04
N GLU A 15 -1.06 6.79 13.26
CA GLU A 15 -1.38 7.79 12.23
C GLU A 15 -0.40 7.77 11.03
N ILE A 16 0.85 7.29 11.19
CA ILE A 16 1.87 7.28 10.14
C ILE A 16 2.00 5.90 9.46
N LEU A 17 1.73 4.80 10.17
CA LEU A 17 1.74 3.43 9.64
C LEU A 17 0.48 3.15 8.84
N TYR A 18 -0.68 3.61 9.31
CA TYR A 18 -1.96 3.42 8.64
C TYR A 18 -1.96 3.96 7.19
N PRO A 19 -1.45 5.17 6.87
CA PRO A 19 -1.42 5.65 5.49
C PRO A 19 -0.43 4.90 4.59
N LYS A 20 0.68 4.36 5.13
CA LYS A 20 1.67 3.62 4.32
C LYS A 20 1.11 2.26 3.87
N VAL A 21 0.46 1.54 4.79
CA VAL A 21 -0.17 0.25 4.49
C VAL A 21 -1.33 0.44 3.52
N GLN A 22 -2.13 1.48 3.73
CA GLN A 22 -3.21 1.83 2.82
C GLN A 22 -2.69 2.26 1.44
N ALA A 23 -1.61 3.02 1.35
CA ALA A 23 -0.99 3.38 0.08
C ALA A 23 -0.49 2.15 -0.69
N VAL A 24 0.14 1.19 0.01
CA VAL A 24 0.55 -0.10 -0.60
C VAL A 24 -0.68 -0.90 -1.04
N HIS A 25 -1.74 -0.93 -0.23
CA HIS A 25 -3.00 -1.59 -0.59
C HIS A 25 -3.62 -0.97 -1.85
N LEU A 26 -3.70 0.37 -1.94
CA LEU A 26 -4.16 1.09 -3.13
C LEU A 26 -3.35 0.72 -4.38
N VAL A 27 -2.02 0.74 -4.27
CA VAL A 27 -1.12 0.39 -5.38
C VAL A 27 -1.34 -1.06 -5.84
N MET A 28 -1.42 -2.00 -4.90
CA MET A 28 -1.67 -3.41 -5.24
C MET A 28 -3.08 -3.63 -5.79
N TYR A 29 -4.07 -2.89 -5.30
CA TYR A 29 -5.44 -2.91 -5.84
C TYR A 29 -5.44 -2.42 -7.29
N HIS A 30 -4.76 -1.29 -7.56
CA HIS A 30 -4.60 -0.75 -8.91
C HIS A 30 -3.92 -1.77 -9.84
N LEU A 31 -2.79 -2.35 -9.42
CA LEU A 31 -2.11 -3.40 -10.20
C LEU A 31 -3.04 -4.57 -10.53
N LYS A 32 -3.87 -4.99 -9.56
CA LYS A 32 -4.79 -6.11 -9.75
C LYS A 32 -5.97 -5.78 -10.67
N VAL A 33 -6.47 -4.55 -10.64
CA VAL A 33 -7.52 -4.07 -11.56
C VAL A 33 -6.96 -3.86 -12.97
N SER A 34 -5.75 -3.32 -13.10
CA SER A 34 -5.08 -3.07 -14.39
C SER A 34 -4.59 -4.36 -15.07
N SER A 35 -4.33 -5.42 -14.31
CA SER A 35 -3.85 -6.71 -14.82
C SER A 35 -4.56 -7.87 -14.09
N PRO A 36 -5.86 -8.11 -14.38
CA PRO A 36 -6.67 -9.08 -13.66
C PRO A 36 -6.16 -10.52 -13.80
N GLU A 37 -5.58 -10.88 -14.94
CA GLU A 37 -4.93 -12.18 -15.19
C GLU A 37 -3.66 -12.40 -14.38
N THR A 38 -3.02 -11.33 -13.89
CA THR A 38 -1.80 -11.45 -13.09
C THR A 38 -2.13 -11.86 -11.66
N LYS A 39 -1.73 -13.07 -11.28
CA LYS A 39 -1.99 -13.62 -9.94
C LYS A 39 -1.08 -12.99 -8.87
N TYR A 40 0.18 -12.75 -9.20
CA TYR A 40 1.21 -12.25 -8.29
C TYR A 40 2.04 -11.15 -8.94
N PHE A 41 2.38 -10.15 -8.14
CA PHE A 41 3.21 -9.03 -8.54
C PHE A 41 4.56 -9.07 -7.83
N LYS A 42 5.64 -8.79 -8.55
CA LYS A 42 6.95 -8.66 -7.95
C LYS A 42 7.05 -7.33 -7.20
N TRP A 43 7.46 -7.36 -5.94
CA TRP A 43 7.39 -6.16 -5.10
C TRP A 43 8.30 -5.03 -5.58
N ARG A 44 9.54 -5.32 -6.02
CA ARG A 44 10.43 -4.26 -6.53
C ARG A 44 10.03 -3.76 -7.90
N GLU A 45 9.76 -4.68 -8.82
CA GLU A 45 9.55 -4.34 -10.25
C GLU A 45 8.15 -3.78 -10.51
N HIS A 46 7.11 -4.26 -9.80
CA HIS A 46 5.74 -3.82 -10.02
C HIS A 46 5.26 -2.90 -8.90
N ILE A 47 5.29 -3.36 -7.65
CA ILE A 47 4.68 -2.61 -6.52
C ILE A 47 5.44 -1.30 -6.28
N CYS A 48 6.76 -1.35 -6.12
CA CYS A 48 7.56 -0.14 -5.88
C CYS A 48 7.57 0.79 -7.10
N SER A 49 7.65 0.25 -8.33
CA SER A 49 7.60 1.08 -9.54
C SER A 49 6.30 1.88 -9.63
N THR A 50 5.15 1.23 -9.43
CA THR A 50 3.85 1.91 -9.40
C THR A 50 3.71 2.85 -8.21
N PHE A 51 4.23 2.48 -7.04
CA PHE A 51 4.22 3.36 -5.88
C PHE A 51 5.01 4.65 -6.13
N ASP A 52 6.18 4.56 -6.77
CA ASP A 52 7.00 5.72 -7.10
C ASP A 52 6.32 6.62 -8.14
N GLN A 53 5.68 6.03 -9.16
CA GLN A 53 4.88 6.75 -10.16
C GLN A 53 3.76 7.59 -9.52
N TYR A 54 3.11 7.06 -8.49
CA TYR A 54 2.00 7.74 -7.81
C TYR A 54 2.40 8.37 -6.47
N TRP A 55 3.69 8.50 -6.16
CA TRP A 55 4.18 8.93 -4.84
C TRP A 55 3.50 10.22 -4.36
N ASP A 56 3.51 11.25 -5.21
CA ASP A 56 3.00 12.58 -4.88
C ASP A 56 1.48 12.60 -4.65
N TYR A 57 0.76 11.59 -5.16
CA TYR A 57 -0.66 11.40 -4.94
C TYR A 57 -0.95 10.54 -3.69
N LEU A 58 -0.13 9.51 -3.47
CA LEU A 58 -0.32 8.56 -2.37
C LEU A 58 0.05 9.18 -1.01
N ILE A 59 1.14 9.93 -0.97
CA ILE A 59 1.66 10.55 0.25
C ILE A 59 2.13 11.97 -0.09
N PRO A 60 1.19 12.91 -0.30
CA PRO A 60 1.54 14.29 -0.62
C PRO A 60 2.42 14.88 0.48
N GLU A 61 3.29 15.81 0.10
CA GLU A 61 4.17 16.58 1.01
C GLU A 61 5.24 15.76 1.74
N LYS A 62 5.33 14.43 1.53
CA LYS A 62 6.43 13.63 2.06
C LYS A 62 7.62 13.53 1.11
N ILE A 63 8.79 13.79 1.66
CA ILE A 63 10.08 13.55 1.00
C ILE A 63 10.36 12.04 0.92
N ARG A 64 10.78 11.58 -0.26
CA ARG A 64 11.24 10.20 -0.49
C ARG A 64 12.55 9.96 0.25
N THR A 65 12.56 9.03 1.20
CA THR A 65 13.81 8.59 1.85
C THR A 65 14.48 7.53 1.00
N ALA A 66 15.82 7.47 0.97
CA ALA A 66 16.53 6.43 0.18
C ALA A 66 16.11 4.98 0.53
N THR A 67 15.58 4.77 1.74
CA THR A 67 15.12 3.48 2.28
C THR A 67 13.60 3.30 2.21
N TRP A 68 12.86 4.13 1.46
CA TRP A 68 11.40 4.06 1.39
C TRP A 68 10.90 2.68 0.91
N HIS A 69 11.65 2.01 0.03
CA HIS A 69 11.37 0.64 -0.41
C HIS A 69 11.26 -0.37 0.75
N ASN A 70 12.06 -0.19 1.81
CA ASN A 70 11.99 -1.04 3.00
C ASN A 70 10.67 -0.86 3.76
N THR A 71 10.03 0.30 3.63
CA THR A 71 8.68 0.53 4.16
C THR A 71 7.66 -0.33 3.41
N VAL A 72 7.72 -0.38 2.08
CA VAL A 72 6.84 -1.24 1.28
C VAL A 72 7.06 -2.72 1.63
N ALA A 73 8.32 -3.16 1.67
CA ALA A 73 8.68 -4.52 2.07
C ALA A 73 8.19 -4.86 3.49
N GLY A 74 8.30 -3.91 4.43
CA GLY A 74 7.76 -4.05 5.78
C GLY A 74 6.24 -4.19 5.77
N CYS A 75 5.52 -3.33 5.05
CA CYS A 75 4.05 -3.36 4.98
C CYS A 75 3.53 -4.71 4.46
N ILE A 76 4.07 -5.18 3.33
CA ILE A 76 3.64 -6.46 2.75
C ILE A 76 3.97 -7.66 3.64
N SER A 77 5.09 -7.59 4.38
CA SER A 77 5.53 -8.70 5.25
C SER A 77 4.76 -8.78 6.57
N THR A 78 4.37 -7.65 7.16
CA THR A 78 3.72 -7.62 8.48
C THR A 78 2.19 -7.69 8.41
N HIS A 79 1.57 -7.30 7.28
CA HIS A 79 0.10 -7.23 7.15
C HIS A 79 -0.45 -8.42 6.35
N ASN A 80 -0.24 -9.63 6.87
CA ASN A 80 -0.65 -10.89 6.23
C ASN A 80 -2.18 -11.06 6.04
N ALA A 81 -2.98 -10.27 6.76
CA ALA A 81 -4.43 -10.19 6.60
C ALA A 81 -4.82 -9.56 5.25
N LEU A 82 -4.01 -8.63 4.74
CA LEU A 82 -4.23 -7.93 3.47
C LEU A 82 -3.39 -8.52 2.33
N PHE A 83 -2.13 -8.84 2.62
CA PHE A 83 -1.15 -9.25 1.63
C PHE A 83 -0.79 -10.73 1.77
N LYS A 84 -0.70 -11.42 0.63
CA LYS A 84 -0.31 -12.83 0.55
C LYS A 84 1.00 -12.94 -0.22
N SER A 85 1.97 -13.66 0.35
CA SER A 85 3.20 -14.05 -0.34
C SER A 85 2.88 -15.09 -1.42
N GLY A 86 3.53 -14.96 -2.58
CA GLY A 86 3.44 -15.90 -3.68
C GLY A 86 4.46 -17.02 -3.64
N PHE A 87 5.38 -17.02 -2.67
CA PHE A 87 6.49 -17.98 -2.62
C PHE A 87 6.04 -19.44 -2.71
N GLU A 88 4.97 -19.81 -2.00
CA GLU A 88 4.43 -21.18 -1.99
C GLU A 88 3.92 -21.63 -3.37
N GLU A 89 3.47 -20.69 -4.21
CA GLU A 89 2.84 -21.00 -5.51
C GLU A 89 3.80 -20.75 -6.69
N THR A 90 4.70 -19.78 -6.58
CA THR A 90 5.65 -19.42 -7.64
C THR A 90 7.02 -20.07 -7.48
N GLY A 91 7.32 -20.60 -6.29
CA GLY A 91 8.67 -21.07 -5.92
C GLY A 91 9.72 -19.96 -5.84
N GLN A 92 9.31 -18.68 -5.97
CA GLN A 92 10.20 -17.53 -6.08
C GLN A 92 9.88 -16.50 -5.00
N THR A 93 10.91 -15.93 -4.39
CA THR A 93 10.74 -14.88 -3.39
C THR A 93 10.35 -13.55 -4.04
N GLY A 94 9.72 -12.67 -3.26
CA GLY A 94 9.39 -11.32 -3.71
C GLY A 94 8.12 -11.20 -4.56
N PHE A 95 7.35 -12.26 -4.72
CA PHE A 95 6.02 -12.22 -5.30
C PHE A 95 4.97 -11.99 -4.22
N TRP A 96 4.03 -11.08 -4.47
CA TRP A 96 3.00 -10.67 -3.54
C TRP A 96 1.68 -10.40 -4.26
N THR A 97 0.57 -10.61 -3.57
CA THR A 97 -0.77 -10.30 -4.08
C THR A 97 -1.70 -9.87 -2.95
N LEU A 98 -2.85 -9.30 -3.30
CA LEU A 98 -3.91 -9.05 -2.33
C LEU A 98 -4.59 -10.37 -1.97
N ARG A 99 -4.78 -10.62 -0.68
CA ARG A 99 -5.51 -11.80 -0.20
C ARG A 99 -6.98 -11.76 -0.62
N THR A 100 -7.57 -10.56 -0.57
CA THR A 100 -8.93 -10.29 -1.01
C THR A 100 -8.89 -9.04 -1.88
N LEU A 101 -9.52 -9.10 -3.05
CA LEU A 101 -9.71 -7.93 -3.90
C LEU A 101 -10.82 -7.05 -3.31
N ALA A 102 -10.51 -6.41 -2.18
CA ALA A 102 -11.38 -5.48 -1.51
C ALA A 102 -10.96 -4.06 -1.86
N LYS A 103 -11.93 -3.17 -2.05
CA LYS A 103 -11.64 -1.74 -2.21
C LYS A 103 -11.00 -1.22 -0.92
N PRO A 104 -9.91 -0.46 -1.01
CA PRO A 104 -9.31 0.15 0.18
C PRO A 104 -10.30 1.15 0.79
N SER A 105 -10.47 1.07 2.11
CA SER A 105 -11.34 2.00 2.82
C SER A 105 -10.75 3.42 2.82
N PRO A 106 -11.56 4.47 2.57
CA PRO A 106 -11.10 5.85 2.68
C PRO A 106 -10.76 6.27 4.11
N SER A 107 -11.15 5.49 5.14
CA SER A 107 -11.08 5.84 6.56
C SER A 107 -9.68 6.06 7.17
N GLY A 108 -8.62 6.22 6.38
CA GLY A 108 -7.28 6.60 6.84
C GLY A 108 -6.53 7.59 5.97
N PHE A 109 -7.13 8.02 4.85
CA PHE A 109 -6.62 9.14 4.09
C PHE A 109 -7.30 10.40 4.64
N LYS A 110 -6.53 11.35 5.18
CA LYS A 110 -7.02 12.73 5.42
C LYS A 110 -7.33 13.48 4.10
N CYS A 111 -7.30 12.77 2.98
CA CYS A 111 -7.38 13.29 1.64
C CYS A 111 -8.73 12.93 1.00
N LYS A 112 -9.43 13.95 0.49
CA LYS A 112 -10.59 13.85 -0.42
C LYS A 112 -10.24 13.24 -1.80
N TYR A 113 -9.29 12.31 -1.88
CA TYR A 113 -8.63 11.89 -3.12
C TYR A 113 -9.10 10.54 -3.67
N ILE A 114 -10.08 9.89 -3.03
CA ILE A 114 -10.80 8.78 -3.66
C ILE A 114 -11.52 9.25 -4.95
N ASP A 115 -11.78 10.55 -5.08
CA ASP A 115 -12.37 11.19 -6.25
C ASP A 115 -11.35 11.50 -7.37
N PHE A 116 -10.04 11.38 -7.10
CA PHE A 116 -8.96 11.77 -8.03
C PHE A 116 -8.29 10.59 -8.76
N PHE A 117 -8.72 9.36 -8.48
CA PHE A 117 -8.48 8.20 -9.34
C PHE A 117 -9.74 7.99 -10.18
N PRO A 118 -9.96 8.72 -11.29
CA PRO A 118 -11.20 8.65 -12.08
C PRO A 118 -11.56 7.22 -12.56
N TRP A 119 -10.57 6.32 -12.65
CA TRP A 119 -10.78 4.89 -12.92
C TRP A 119 -11.31 4.06 -11.74
N LEU A 120 -11.17 4.52 -10.49
CA LEU A 120 -11.72 3.85 -9.31
C LEU A 120 -13.24 4.07 -9.18
N ILE A 121 -13.75 5.18 -9.72
CA ILE A 121 -15.19 5.50 -9.75
C ILE A 121 -15.89 4.80 -10.93
N HIS A 122 -15.23 4.64 -12.08
CA HIS A 122 -15.83 3.99 -13.27
C HIS A 122 -16.01 2.47 -13.18
N THR A 123 -15.51 1.81 -12.13
CA THR A 123 -15.75 0.37 -11.88
C THR A 123 -16.94 0.14 -10.92
N LEU A 124 -17.81 1.14 -10.76
CA LEU A 124 -19.02 1.09 -9.93
C LEU A 124 -20.34 1.21 -10.70
N ASP A 125 -20.31 1.14 -12.04
CA ASP A 125 -21.54 1.08 -12.84
C ASP A 125 -21.36 0.06 -13.98
N HIS A 126 -21.52 -1.22 -13.65
CA HIS A 126 -22.15 -2.22 -14.51
C HIS A 126 -22.45 -3.53 -13.77
#